data_AF-A0A539EMC5-F1
#
_entry.id   AF-A0A539EMC5-F1
#
_cell.length_a   1.000
_cell.length_b   1.000
_cell.length_c   1.000
_cell.angle_alpha   90.00
_cell.angle_beta   90.00
_cell.angle_gamma   90.00
#
_symmetry.space_group_name_H-M   'P 1'
#
loop_
_entity.id
_entity.type
_entity.pdbx_description
1 polymer ?
#
loop_
_entity_poly.entity_id
_entity_poly.type
_entity_poly.pdbx_seq_one_letter_code
_entity_poly.pdbx_strand_id
1 'polypeptide(L)'
;APGEAAAALEHAAEAGAHHAGHHPPDFLLPGAAVLVASAGILGAWKLYASGDFSAAKALRARFAPAVEALERRYYFDDVFLWLVDLSDGLAKALFWVDANIIDAIFVDGWAAFTRALAAVHDWVDRNLVDGAVDGVGLITADSGRGLRRLVRGQTQDYMLYAAVSVAVLAVIIITR
;
A
#
# COMPACT_ATOMS: atom_id res chain seq x y z
N ALA A 1 0.87 -64.83 9.90
CA ALA A 1 1.00 -66.20 9.34
C ALA A 1 0.33 -66.25 7.97
N PRO A 2 0.72 -67.12 7.02
CA PRO A 2 0.16 -67.12 5.65
C PRO A 2 -1.38 -67.32 5.59
N GLY A 3 -2.01 -67.79 6.67
CA GLY A 3 -3.46 -67.96 6.76
C GLY A 3 -4.27 -66.66 6.95
N GLU A 4 -3.71 -65.61 7.55
CA GLU A 4 -4.47 -64.35 7.81
C GLU A 4 -4.63 -63.52 6.53
N ALA A 5 -3.62 -63.51 5.67
CA ALA A 5 -3.68 -62.86 4.37
C ALA A 5 -4.66 -63.58 3.43
N ALA A 6 -4.72 -64.91 3.51
CA ALA A 6 -5.69 -65.72 2.76
C ALA A 6 -7.13 -65.45 3.21
N ALA A 7 -7.36 -65.37 4.53
CA ALA A 7 -8.68 -65.04 5.08
C ALA A 7 -9.13 -63.61 4.74
N ALA A 8 -8.21 -62.63 4.73
CA ALA A 8 -8.51 -61.26 4.32
C ALA A 8 -8.85 -61.16 2.81
N LEU A 9 -8.19 -61.98 1.97
CA LEU A 9 -8.48 -62.09 0.54
C LEU A 9 -9.82 -62.77 0.28
N GLU A 10 -10.18 -63.82 1.03
CA GLU A 10 -11.51 -64.43 0.98
C GLU A 10 -12.60 -63.45 1.41
N HIS A 11 -12.40 -62.70 2.49
CA HIS A 11 -13.38 -61.73 2.97
C HIS A 11 -13.54 -60.53 2.00
N ALA A 12 -12.46 -60.10 1.33
CA ALA A 12 -12.52 -59.09 0.29
C ALA A 12 -13.17 -59.62 -1.01
N ALA A 13 -12.97 -60.90 -1.33
CA ALA A 13 -13.63 -61.57 -2.45
C ALA A 13 -15.13 -61.79 -2.17
N GLU A 14 -15.51 -62.13 -0.95
CA GLU A 14 -16.91 -62.21 -0.50
C GLU A 14 -17.57 -60.82 -0.47
N ALA A 15 -16.88 -59.79 0.03
CA ALA A 15 -17.39 -58.41 0.00
C ALA A 15 -17.59 -57.90 -1.44
N GLY A 16 -16.67 -58.22 -2.35
CA GLY A 16 -16.81 -57.97 -3.79
C GLY A 16 -17.94 -58.77 -4.43
N ALA A 17 -18.12 -60.04 -4.05
CA ALA A 17 -19.20 -60.91 -4.52
C ALA A 17 -20.59 -60.45 -4.02
N HIS A 18 -20.67 -59.93 -2.78
CA HIS A 18 -21.89 -59.34 -2.23
C HIS A 18 -22.29 -58.03 -2.93
N HIS A 19 -21.33 -57.28 -3.50
CA HIS A 19 -21.60 -56.10 -4.34
C HIS A 19 -21.85 -56.47 -5.82
N ALA A 20 -21.40 -57.66 -6.26
CA ALA A 20 -21.64 -58.17 -7.61
C ALA A 20 -23.03 -58.82 -7.80
N GLY A 21 -23.73 -59.17 -6.71
CA GLY A 21 -25.03 -59.84 -6.75
C GLY A 21 -26.26 -58.97 -7.06
N HIS A 22 -26.08 -57.64 -7.19
CA HIS A 22 -27.16 -56.69 -7.49
C HIS A 22 -26.80 -55.76 -8.67
N HIS A 23 -26.07 -56.27 -9.66
CA HIS A 23 -26.00 -55.57 -10.94
C HIS A 23 -27.36 -55.72 -11.65
N PRO A 24 -28.15 -54.64 -11.83
CA PRO A 24 -29.22 -54.69 -12.83
C PRO A 24 -28.57 -55.13 -14.16
N PRO A 25 -29.22 -55.93 -15.01
CA PRO A 25 -28.65 -56.41 -16.27
C PRO A 25 -27.78 -55.36 -16.95
N ASP A 26 -26.60 -55.72 -17.48
CA ASP A 26 -25.56 -54.77 -17.96
C ASP A 26 -26.08 -53.69 -18.93
N PHE A 27 -27.23 -53.93 -19.58
CA PHE A 27 -27.91 -53.03 -20.50
C PHE A 27 -29.05 -52.20 -19.90
N LEU A 28 -29.50 -52.46 -18.67
CA LEU A 28 -30.60 -51.73 -18.02
C LEU A 28 -30.23 -50.28 -17.72
N LEU A 29 -29.07 -50.05 -17.10
CA LEU A 29 -28.61 -48.69 -16.78
C LEU A 29 -28.36 -47.86 -18.06
N PRO A 30 -27.60 -48.34 -19.05
CA PRO A 30 -27.45 -47.65 -20.34
C PRO A 30 -28.76 -47.47 -21.10
N GLY A 31 -29.59 -48.53 -21.14
CA GLY A 31 -30.89 -48.50 -21.81
C GLY A 31 -31.84 -47.48 -21.17
N ALA A 32 -31.89 -47.41 -19.85
CA ALA A 32 -32.67 -46.41 -19.12
C ALA A 32 -32.17 -44.98 -19.39
N ALA A 33 -30.84 -44.77 -19.42
CA ALA A 33 -30.27 -43.45 -19.73
C ALA A 33 -30.63 -42.99 -21.14
N VAL A 34 -30.52 -43.88 -22.14
CA VAL A 34 -30.90 -43.58 -23.53
C VAL A 34 -32.40 -43.27 -23.64
N LEU A 35 -33.25 -44.01 -22.92
CA LEU A 35 -34.69 -43.75 -22.90
C LEU A 35 -35.01 -42.38 -22.27
N VAL A 36 -34.40 -42.04 -21.13
CA VAL A 36 -34.62 -40.74 -20.46
C VAL A 36 -34.12 -39.58 -21.33
N ALA A 37 -32.93 -39.71 -21.93
CA ALA A 37 -32.37 -38.70 -22.83
C ALA A 37 -33.25 -38.52 -24.08
N SER A 38 -33.68 -39.63 -24.70
CA SER A 38 -34.57 -39.60 -25.87
C SER A 38 -35.92 -38.96 -25.54
N ALA A 39 -36.50 -39.29 -24.38
CA ALA A 39 -37.74 -38.67 -23.90
C ALA A 39 -37.57 -37.17 -23.66
N GLY A 40 -36.45 -36.73 -23.09
CA GLY A 40 -36.13 -35.31 -22.90
C GLY A 40 -36.01 -34.55 -24.22
N ILE A 41 -35.30 -35.11 -25.20
CA ILE A 41 -35.12 -34.51 -26.54
C ILE A 41 -36.45 -34.45 -27.28
N LEU A 42 -37.23 -35.53 -27.29
CA LEU A 42 -38.55 -35.56 -27.91
C LEU A 42 -39.52 -34.57 -27.25
N GLY A 43 -39.45 -34.44 -25.91
CA GLY A 43 -40.21 -33.45 -25.16
C GLY A 43 -39.86 -32.02 -25.57
N ALA A 44 -38.57 -31.69 -25.65
CA ALA A 44 -38.10 -30.39 -26.12
C ALA A 44 -38.50 -30.13 -27.58
N TRP A 45 -38.35 -31.12 -28.47
CA TRP A 45 -38.76 -31.01 -29.87
C TRP A 45 -40.25 -30.73 -29.99
N LYS A 46 -41.12 -31.44 -29.26
CA LYS A 46 -42.58 -31.18 -29.30
C LYS A 46 -42.94 -29.78 -28.80
N LEU A 47 -42.23 -29.26 -27.80
CA LEU A 47 -42.44 -27.93 -27.23
C LEU A 47 -41.98 -26.79 -28.15
N TYR A 48 -40.95 -27.00 -28.98
CA TYR A 48 -40.32 -25.93 -29.76
C TYR A 48 -40.44 -26.07 -31.28
N ALA A 49 -40.58 -27.27 -31.84
CA ALA A 49 -40.58 -27.52 -33.29
C ALA A 49 -41.89 -27.12 -33.98
N SER A 50 -42.99 -27.09 -33.23
CA SER A 50 -44.34 -26.81 -33.74
C SER A 50 -44.59 -25.33 -34.06
N GLY A 51 -43.70 -24.42 -33.62
CA GLY A 51 -43.88 -22.96 -33.73
C GLY A 51 -44.95 -22.36 -32.79
N ASP A 52 -45.82 -23.18 -32.20
CA ASP A 52 -46.77 -22.80 -31.16
C ASP A 52 -46.13 -22.90 -29.77
N PHE A 53 -45.83 -21.75 -29.16
CA PHE A 53 -45.21 -21.64 -27.85
C PHE A 53 -46.21 -21.58 -26.68
N SER A 54 -47.51 -21.77 -26.92
CA SER A 54 -48.54 -21.69 -25.87
C SER A 54 -48.29 -22.67 -24.71
N ALA A 55 -47.94 -23.93 -25.03
CA ALA A 55 -47.61 -24.95 -24.04
C ALA A 55 -46.33 -24.61 -23.25
N ALA A 56 -45.29 -24.11 -23.92
CA ALA A 56 -44.05 -23.68 -23.28
C ALA A 56 -44.30 -22.49 -22.34
N LYS A 57 -45.14 -21.53 -22.76
CA LYS A 57 -45.51 -20.36 -21.97
C LYS A 57 -46.36 -20.73 -20.75
N ALA A 58 -47.29 -21.67 -20.88
CA ALA A 58 -48.06 -22.20 -19.77
C ALA A 58 -47.17 -22.91 -18.74
N LEU A 59 -46.21 -23.71 -19.21
CA LEU A 59 -45.23 -24.37 -18.34
C LEU A 59 -44.32 -23.36 -17.62
N ARG A 60 -43.83 -22.34 -18.34
CA ARG A 60 -43.06 -21.23 -17.77
C ARG A 60 -43.86 -20.48 -16.71
N ALA A 61 -45.13 -20.18 -16.97
CA ALA A 61 -45.99 -19.50 -15.99
C ALA A 61 -46.23 -20.35 -14.73
N ARG A 62 -46.37 -21.68 -14.90
CA ARG A 62 -46.54 -22.60 -13.77
C ARG A 62 -45.31 -22.70 -12.88
N PHE A 63 -44.12 -22.69 -13.47
CA PHE A 63 -42.83 -22.76 -12.77
C PHE A 63 -42.11 -21.42 -12.73
N ALA A 64 -42.84 -20.31 -12.77
CA ALA A 64 -42.27 -18.96 -12.91
C ALA A 64 -41.13 -18.66 -11.91
N PRO A 65 -41.22 -19.01 -10.61
CA PRO A 65 -40.14 -18.76 -9.67
C PRO A 65 -38.86 -19.53 -9.99
N ALA A 66 -38.98 -20.79 -10.44
CA ALA A 66 -37.84 -21.62 -10.80
C ALA A 66 -37.22 -21.18 -12.13
N VAL A 67 -38.06 -20.84 -13.11
CA VAL A 67 -37.58 -20.31 -14.40
C VAL A 67 -36.88 -18.98 -14.20
N GLU A 68 -37.44 -18.07 -13.39
CA GLU A 68 -36.80 -16.79 -13.07
C GLU A 68 -35.46 -16.99 -12.36
N ALA A 69 -35.39 -17.91 -11.39
CA ALA A 69 -34.13 -18.24 -10.74
C ALA A 69 -33.09 -18.78 -11.75
N LEU A 70 -33.47 -19.69 -12.65
CA LEU A 70 -32.56 -20.19 -13.70
C LEU A 70 -32.15 -19.08 -14.69
N GLU A 71 -33.08 -18.24 -15.14
CA GLU A 71 -32.83 -17.11 -16.04
C GLU A 71 -31.86 -16.10 -15.42
N ARG A 72 -31.99 -15.85 -14.11
CA ARG A 72 -31.06 -15.03 -13.31
C ARG A 72 -29.81 -15.77 -12.83
N ARG A 73 -29.50 -16.96 -13.39
CA ARG A 73 -28.32 -17.78 -13.01
C ARG A 73 -28.23 -18.01 -11.50
N TYR A 74 -29.37 -18.32 -10.89
CA TYR A 74 -29.55 -18.52 -9.46
C TYR A 74 -29.15 -17.31 -8.59
N TYR A 75 -29.20 -16.10 -9.14
CA TYR A 75 -28.83 -14.85 -8.46
C TYR A 75 -27.35 -14.78 -8.05
N PHE A 76 -26.51 -15.71 -8.50
CA PHE A 76 -25.08 -15.69 -8.16
C PHE A 76 -24.42 -14.40 -8.66
N ASP A 77 -24.68 -14.02 -9.91
CA ASP A 77 -24.12 -12.81 -10.51
C ASP A 77 -24.53 -11.56 -9.71
N ASP A 78 -25.81 -11.45 -9.30
CA ASP A 78 -26.33 -10.33 -8.51
C ASP A 78 -25.61 -10.21 -7.15
N VAL A 79 -25.40 -11.33 -6.45
CA VAL A 79 -24.71 -11.36 -5.15
C VAL A 79 -23.23 -10.99 -5.30
N PHE A 80 -22.56 -11.50 -6.34
CA PHE A 80 -21.15 -11.17 -6.58
C PHE A 80 -20.98 -9.70 -6.94
N LEU A 81 -21.82 -9.14 -7.81
CA LEU A 81 -21.78 -7.72 -8.16
C LEU A 81 -22.06 -6.85 -6.93
N TRP A 82 -23.04 -7.21 -6.11
CA TRP A 82 -23.30 -6.52 -4.85
C TRP A 82 -22.10 -6.54 -3.90
N LEU A 83 -21.40 -7.69 -3.79
CA LEU A 83 -20.21 -7.81 -2.96
C LEU A 83 -19.05 -6.95 -3.48
N VAL A 84 -18.90 -6.87 -4.80
CA VAL A 84 -17.91 -6.00 -5.45
C VAL A 84 -18.24 -4.53 -5.17
N ASP A 85 -19.48 -4.11 -5.33
CA ASP A 85 -19.93 -2.74 -5.06
C ASP A 85 -19.73 -2.36 -3.59
N LEU A 86 -20.02 -3.29 -2.66
CA LEU A 86 -19.75 -3.12 -1.23
C LEU A 86 -18.24 -2.95 -0.98
N SER A 87 -17.41 -3.80 -1.60
CA SER A 87 -15.96 -3.74 -1.44
C SER A 87 -15.38 -2.43 -2.01
N ASP A 88 -15.88 -1.96 -3.14
CA ASP A 88 -15.48 -0.69 -3.74
C ASP A 88 -15.89 0.51 -2.86
N GLY A 89 -17.10 0.46 -2.29
CA GLY A 89 -17.57 1.43 -1.31
C GLY A 89 -16.68 1.51 -0.07
N LEU A 90 -16.29 0.36 0.49
CA LEU A 90 -15.35 0.29 1.62
C LEU A 90 -13.96 0.79 1.24
N ALA A 91 -13.46 0.44 0.05
CA ALA A 91 -12.17 0.91 -0.43
C ALA A 91 -12.13 2.45 -0.55
N LYS A 92 -13.20 3.06 -1.09
CA LYS A 92 -13.35 4.52 -1.15
C LYS A 92 -13.37 5.16 0.24
N ALA A 93 -14.05 4.55 1.20
CA ALA A 93 -14.09 5.05 2.57
C ALA A 93 -12.71 5.00 3.24
N LEU A 94 -11.99 3.89 3.10
CA LEU A 94 -10.62 3.75 3.63
C LEU A 94 -9.66 4.74 2.97
N PHE A 95 -9.75 4.90 1.65
CA PHE A 95 -8.97 5.89 0.91
C PHE A 95 -9.26 7.33 1.38
N TRP A 96 -10.53 7.66 1.63
CA TRP A 96 -10.88 8.98 2.16
C TRP A 96 -10.25 9.22 3.54
N VAL A 97 -10.26 8.22 4.42
CA VAL A 97 -9.62 8.30 5.75
C VAL A 97 -8.12 8.54 5.60
N ASP A 98 -7.46 7.78 4.73
CA ASP A 98 -6.02 7.94 4.47
C ASP A 98 -5.69 9.35 3.98
N ALA A 99 -6.34 9.78 2.89
CA ALA A 99 -6.06 11.06 2.25
C ALA A 99 -6.42 12.29 3.09
N ASN A 100 -7.40 12.20 4.01
CA ASN A 100 -7.85 13.37 4.79
C ASN A 100 -7.37 13.37 6.23
N ILE A 101 -7.19 12.19 6.84
CA ILE A 101 -6.83 12.07 8.25
C ILE A 101 -5.36 11.70 8.36
N ILE A 102 -4.93 10.63 7.67
CA ILE A 102 -3.55 10.14 7.79
C ILE A 102 -2.59 11.15 7.14
N ASP A 103 -2.85 11.59 5.91
CA ASP A 103 -2.00 12.57 5.24
C ASP A 103 -1.95 13.91 5.98
N ALA A 104 -3.09 14.42 6.47
CA ALA A 104 -3.13 15.68 7.20
C ALA A 104 -2.33 15.64 8.51
N ILE A 105 -2.40 14.51 9.24
CA ILE A 105 -1.70 14.36 10.53
C ILE A 105 -0.22 14.06 10.31
N PHE A 106 0.09 13.10 9.46
CA PHE A 106 1.45 12.62 9.28
C PHE A 106 2.19 13.48 8.26
N VAL A 107 1.75 13.55 7.02
CA VAL A 107 2.51 14.25 5.96
C VAL A 107 2.53 15.75 6.21
N ASP A 108 1.37 16.38 6.31
CA ASP A 108 1.28 17.83 6.49
C ASP A 108 1.74 18.26 7.88
N GLY A 109 1.44 17.47 8.91
CA GLY A 109 1.92 17.71 10.27
C GLY A 109 3.44 17.69 10.38
N TRP A 110 4.11 16.67 9.81
CA TRP A 110 5.58 16.62 9.77
C TRP A 110 6.18 17.77 8.94
N ALA A 111 5.53 18.14 7.83
CA ALA A 111 5.95 19.27 7.03
C ALA A 111 5.84 20.59 7.81
N ALA A 112 4.77 20.81 8.58
CA ALA A 112 4.62 21.98 9.44
C ALA A 112 5.68 21.99 10.56
N PHE A 113 5.91 20.85 11.21
CA PHE A 113 6.89 20.72 12.28
C PHE A 113 8.33 21.01 11.80
N THR A 114 8.73 20.43 10.68
CA THR A 114 10.08 20.64 10.11
C THR A 114 10.28 22.09 9.66
N ARG A 115 9.26 22.73 9.06
CA ARG A 115 9.31 24.16 8.74
C ARG A 115 9.44 25.03 9.99
N ALA A 116 8.73 24.70 11.06
CA ALA A 116 8.85 25.44 12.32
C ALA A 116 10.26 25.32 12.91
N LEU A 117 10.85 24.11 12.92
CA LEU A 117 12.24 23.91 13.35
C LEU A 117 13.23 24.68 12.47
N ALA A 118 13.05 24.65 11.15
CA ALA A 118 13.90 25.41 10.23
C ALA A 118 13.82 26.92 10.51
N ALA A 119 12.62 27.46 10.76
CA ALA A 119 12.44 28.87 11.11
C ALA A 119 13.14 29.25 12.44
N VAL A 120 13.10 28.35 13.44
CA VAL A 120 13.83 28.55 14.69
C VAL A 120 15.34 28.55 14.45
N HIS A 121 15.86 27.57 13.71
CA HIS A 121 17.29 27.49 13.38
C HIS A 121 17.76 28.76 12.64
N ASP A 122 17.01 29.17 11.62
CA ASP A 122 17.27 30.35 10.81
C ASP A 122 17.19 31.66 11.64
N TRP A 123 16.33 31.71 12.65
CA TRP A 123 16.33 32.82 13.61
C TRP A 123 17.59 32.82 14.49
N VAL A 124 18.00 31.66 15.02
CA VAL A 124 19.22 31.53 15.84
C VAL A 124 20.45 31.94 15.04
N ASP A 125 20.57 31.47 13.81
CA ASP A 125 21.70 31.78 12.93
C ASP A 125 21.81 33.30 12.71
N ARG A 126 20.76 33.94 12.22
CA ARG A 126 20.78 35.39 11.94
C ARG A 126 20.95 36.28 13.18
N ASN A 127 20.35 35.92 14.30
CA ASN A 127 20.34 36.82 15.47
C ASN A 127 21.54 36.58 16.39
N LEU A 128 21.94 35.31 16.56
CA LEU A 128 23.00 34.95 17.48
C LEU A 128 24.33 34.74 16.77
N VAL A 129 24.35 33.93 15.71
CA VAL A 129 25.59 33.55 15.03
C VAL A 129 26.11 34.73 14.21
N ASP A 130 25.32 35.22 13.25
CA ASP A 130 25.69 36.38 12.42
C ASP A 130 25.94 37.61 13.30
N GLY A 131 25.08 37.86 14.29
CA GLY A 131 25.26 38.97 15.22
C GLY A 131 26.59 38.91 16.00
N ALA A 132 27.01 37.72 16.43
CA ALA A 132 28.29 37.55 17.09
C ALA A 132 29.47 37.72 16.12
N VAL A 133 29.38 37.13 14.92
CA VAL A 133 30.43 37.21 13.89
C VAL A 133 30.61 38.65 13.42
N ASP A 134 29.53 39.35 13.11
CA ASP A 134 29.55 40.76 12.73
C ASP A 134 30.08 41.64 13.86
N GLY A 135 29.72 41.35 15.11
CA GLY A 135 30.27 42.04 16.27
C GLY A 135 31.79 41.94 16.35
N VAL A 136 32.34 40.74 16.19
CA VAL A 136 33.80 40.52 16.14
C VAL A 136 34.42 41.22 14.93
N GLY A 137 33.75 41.16 13.77
CA GLY A 137 34.17 41.85 12.56
C GLY A 137 34.26 43.36 12.74
N LEU A 138 33.25 43.97 13.38
CA LEU A 138 33.21 45.40 13.70
C LEU A 138 34.35 45.80 14.62
N ILE A 139 34.56 45.07 15.73
CA ILE A 139 35.64 45.34 16.68
C ILE A 139 37.01 45.25 15.99
N THR A 140 37.21 44.22 15.16
CA THR A 140 38.47 44.03 14.43
C THR A 140 38.71 45.15 13.43
N ALA A 141 37.68 45.53 12.67
CA ALA A 141 37.75 46.60 11.69
C ALA A 141 37.98 47.97 12.34
N ASP A 142 37.32 48.27 13.46
CA ASP A 142 37.55 49.49 14.24
C ASP A 142 38.95 49.54 14.82
N SER A 143 39.45 48.43 15.34
CA SER A 143 40.84 48.33 15.81
C SER A 143 41.82 48.64 14.67
N GLY A 144 41.66 48.01 13.50
CA GLY A 144 42.49 48.28 12.32
C GLY A 144 42.40 49.75 11.85
N ARG A 145 41.20 50.34 11.86
CA ARG A 145 41.00 51.78 11.56
C ARG A 145 41.73 52.66 12.57
N GLY A 146 41.71 52.31 13.86
CA GLY A 146 42.43 52.99 14.92
C GLY A 146 43.95 52.92 14.74
N LEU A 147 44.50 51.71 14.57
CA LEU A 147 45.94 51.52 14.31
C LEU A 147 46.40 52.26 13.05
N ARG A 148 45.58 52.31 11.99
CA ARG A 148 45.91 53.06 10.76
C ARG A 148 46.18 54.54 11.03
N ARG A 149 45.57 55.14 12.06
CA ARG A 149 45.81 56.55 12.42
C ARG A 149 47.22 56.80 12.98
N LEU A 150 47.93 55.76 13.42
CA LEU A 150 49.35 55.85 13.82
C LEU A 150 50.27 56.00 12.61
N VAL A 151 49.82 55.59 11.41
CA VAL A 151 50.60 55.64 10.17
C VAL A 151 50.15 56.86 9.36
N ARG A 152 50.67 58.05 9.71
CA ARG A 152 50.27 59.34 9.11
C ARG A 152 50.97 59.68 7.80
N GLY A 153 52.00 58.91 7.42
CA GLY A 153 52.76 59.11 6.18
C GLY A 153 53.88 60.17 6.28
N GLN A 154 54.09 60.79 7.43
CA GLN A 154 55.19 61.74 7.65
C GLN A 154 56.47 61.01 8.07
N THR A 155 57.60 61.26 7.38
CA THR A 155 58.89 60.59 7.66
C THR A 155 59.36 60.79 9.11
N GLN A 156 59.06 61.95 9.70
CA GLN A 156 59.44 62.30 11.07
C GLN A 156 58.82 61.39 12.13
N ASP A 157 57.54 61.01 11.97
CA ASP A 157 56.84 60.13 12.91
C ASP A 157 57.50 58.73 12.95
N TYR A 158 57.94 58.20 11.80
CA TYR A 158 58.62 56.91 11.76
C TYR A 158 60.00 56.95 12.44
N MET A 159 60.76 58.04 12.25
CA MET A 159 62.06 58.20 12.93
C MET A 159 61.89 58.31 14.44
N LEU A 160 60.85 59.00 14.91
CA LEU A 160 60.48 59.07 16.32
C LEU A 160 60.14 57.68 16.88
N TYR A 161 59.30 56.89 16.20
CA TYR A 161 58.95 55.53 16.63
C TYR A 161 60.17 54.61 16.71
N ALA A 162 61.10 54.71 15.75
CA ALA A 162 62.35 53.96 15.77
C ALA A 162 63.27 54.37 16.93
N ALA A 163 63.40 55.68 17.21
CA ALA A 163 64.21 56.15 18.33
C ALA A 163 63.64 55.70 19.68
N VAL A 164 62.31 55.81 19.87
CA VAL A 164 61.62 55.37 21.10
C VAL A 164 61.75 53.86 21.29
N SER A 165 61.59 53.05 20.24
CA SER A 165 61.68 51.59 20.36
C SER A 165 63.09 51.13 20.76
N VAL A 166 64.15 51.73 20.18
CA VAL A 166 65.54 51.46 20.57
C VAL A 166 65.81 51.89 22.02
N ALA A 167 65.35 53.07 22.42
CA ALA A 167 65.54 53.57 23.78
C ALA A 167 64.85 52.66 24.82
N VAL A 168 63.60 52.25 24.58
CA VAL A 168 62.86 51.32 25.44
C VAL A 168 63.56 49.96 25.52
N LEU A 169 64.00 49.42 24.38
CA LEU A 169 64.74 48.15 24.34
C LEU A 169 66.04 48.23 25.15
N ALA A 170 66.79 49.33 25.00
CA ALA A 170 68.01 49.55 25.77
C ALA A 170 67.75 49.61 27.28
N VAL A 171 66.70 50.32 27.71
CA VAL A 171 66.30 50.36 29.13
C VAL A 171 65.93 48.97 29.65
N ILE A 172 65.15 48.20 28.88
CA ILE A 172 64.78 46.82 29.27
C ILE A 172 66.03 45.97 29.43
N ILE A 173 66.99 46.06 28.51
CA ILE A 173 68.24 45.28 28.57
C ILE A 173 69.10 45.69 29.77
N ILE A 174 69.22 46.99 30.06
CA ILE A 174 70.04 47.50 31.16
C ILE A 174 69.42 47.23 32.54
N THR A 175 68.09 47.17 32.62
CA THR A 175 67.34 46.96 33.87
C THR A 175 67.06 45.47 34.16
N ARG A 176 67.41 44.57 33.23
CA ARG A 176 67.41 43.11 33.39
C ARG A 176 68.74 42.65 33.99
#